data_AF-A0A3R8WF16-F1
#
_entry.id   AF-A0A3R8WF16-F1
#
_cell.length_a   1.000
_cell.length_b   1.000
_cell.length_c   1.000
_cell.angle_alpha   90.00
_cell.angle_beta   90.00
_cell.angle_gamma   90.00
#
_symmetry.space_group_name_H-M   'P 1'
#
loop_
_entity.id
_entity.type
_entity.pdbx_description
1 polymer ?
#
loop_
_entity_poly.entity_id
_entity_poly.type
_entity_poly.pdbx_seq_one_letter_code
_entity_poly.pdbx_strand_id
1 'polypeptide(L)'
;MDEFDYWRLCDHLSVQDAAALVIGAEPSSVCGTGEGVYLAVHHSDAGPSSNAGAFQAAFTAIKNAIQAGTIPAKVRVSAREYGSADMQADAEYASIGLPFRHGTTAEDGEILSDEGFFYRPFPDWSLTTVAVADLKAWLASRGMVTGFFFPNREESQPGYLDKTHPSYAPKLAAAIRAWEAVTSDPERLRGKTPKQALTKWLNEHAAAYGLTKEDGTPNATGVEEAAKLANWRPEGGASKTPGE
;
A
#
# COMPACT_ATOMS: atom_id res chain seq x y z
N MET A 1 13.22 5.97 6.37
CA MET A 1 11.94 5.39 6.75
C MET A 1 10.98 6.55 6.84
N ASP A 2 10.10 6.67 5.86
CA ASP A 2 9.10 7.73 5.78
C ASP A 2 7.80 7.31 6.50
N GLU A 3 6.80 8.19 6.55
CA GLU A 3 5.50 7.88 7.17
C GLU A 3 4.84 6.67 6.49
N PHE A 4 4.92 6.57 5.16
CA PHE A 4 4.34 5.48 4.38
C PHE A 4 4.93 4.12 4.73
N ASP A 5 6.23 4.03 5.02
CA ASP A 5 6.88 2.79 5.47
C ASP A 5 6.23 2.22 6.74
N TYR A 6 5.81 3.08 7.68
CA TYR A 6 5.14 2.64 8.91
C TYR A 6 3.70 2.21 8.66
N TRP A 7 2.97 2.91 7.78
CA TRP A 7 1.60 2.53 7.42
C TRP A 7 1.53 1.18 6.68
N ARG A 8 2.61 0.76 6.02
CA ARG A 8 2.70 -0.58 5.41
C ARG A 8 2.70 -1.71 6.43
N LEU A 9 2.99 -1.43 7.70
CA LEU A 9 2.96 -2.42 8.79
C LEU A 9 1.53 -2.71 9.27
N CYS A 10 0.56 -1.88 8.93
CA CYS A 10 -0.82 -2.03 9.37
C CYS A 10 -1.54 -3.14 8.60
N ASP A 11 -2.14 -4.09 9.32
CA ASP A 11 -3.03 -5.10 8.72
C ASP A 11 -4.44 -4.56 8.48
N HIS A 12 -4.82 -3.54 9.26
CA HIS A 12 -6.14 -2.90 9.23
C HIS A 12 -5.95 -1.38 9.21
N LEU A 13 -6.77 -0.71 8.41
CA LEU A 13 -6.77 0.74 8.28
C LEU A 13 -8.17 1.29 8.55
N SER A 14 -8.26 2.50 9.10
CA SER A 14 -9.54 3.21 9.11
C SER A 14 -9.96 3.54 7.67
N VAL A 15 -11.26 3.78 7.43
CA VAL A 15 -11.74 4.14 6.09
C VAL A 15 -11.16 5.47 5.62
N GLN A 16 -10.87 6.38 6.55
CA GLN A 16 -10.25 7.67 6.27
C GLN A 16 -8.77 7.51 5.86
N ASP A 17 -7.99 6.75 6.63
CA ASP A 17 -6.58 6.50 6.32
C ASP A 17 -6.43 5.73 5.01
N ALA A 18 -7.30 4.74 4.79
CA ALA A 18 -7.33 3.98 3.55
C ALA A 18 -7.58 4.91 2.34
N ALA A 19 -8.51 5.85 2.44
CA ALA A 19 -8.79 6.80 1.38
C ALA A 19 -7.59 7.71 1.07
N ALA A 20 -6.89 8.20 2.10
CA ALA A 20 -5.66 8.99 1.93
C ALA A 20 -4.55 8.17 1.25
N LEU A 21 -4.34 6.93 1.68
CA LEU A 21 -3.30 6.06 1.12
C LEU A 21 -3.59 5.65 -0.33
N VAL A 22 -4.87 5.50 -0.72
CA VAL A 22 -5.26 5.22 -2.12
C VAL A 22 -4.81 6.32 -3.06
N ILE A 23 -4.87 7.57 -2.64
CA ILE A 23 -4.47 8.74 -3.45
C ILE A 23 -3.00 9.12 -3.25
N GLY A 24 -2.24 8.36 -2.43
CA GLY A 24 -0.85 8.66 -2.11
C GLY A 24 -0.65 9.87 -1.19
N ALA A 25 -1.66 10.23 -0.41
CA ALA A 25 -1.56 11.26 0.61
C ALA A 25 -1.23 10.65 1.98
N GLU A 26 -0.54 11.42 2.81
CA GLU A 26 -0.22 11.04 4.18
C GLU A 26 -1.49 11.07 5.05
N PRO A 27 -1.80 9.99 5.80
CA PRO A 27 -2.93 9.98 6.74
C PRO A 27 -2.86 11.11 7.78
N SER A 28 -1.67 11.55 8.17
CA SER A 28 -1.46 12.72 9.05
C SER A 28 -2.07 14.02 8.51
N SER A 29 -2.29 14.12 7.20
CA SER A 29 -2.93 15.26 6.55
C SER A 29 -4.46 15.19 6.58
N VAL A 30 -5.06 14.08 7.02
CA VAL A 30 -6.52 13.96 7.12
C VAL A 30 -7.01 14.69 8.37
N CYS A 31 -7.98 15.58 8.18
CA CYS A 31 -8.56 16.41 9.23
C CYS A 31 -10.09 16.27 9.25
N GLY A 32 -10.69 16.52 10.40
CA GLY A 32 -12.13 16.44 10.60
C GLY A 32 -12.64 15.02 10.89
N THR A 33 -13.93 14.91 11.20
CA THR A 33 -14.59 13.63 11.55
C THR A 33 -15.92 13.50 10.80
N GLY A 34 -16.40 12.26 10.66
CA GLY A 34 -17.67 11.98 9.99
C GLY A 34 -17.73 12.44 8.53
N GLU A 35 -18.76 13.21 8.18
CA GLU A 35 -18.97 13.77 6.83
C GLU A 35 -18.14 15.04 6.56
N GLY A 36 -17.59 15.68 7.60
CA GLY A 36 -16.75 16.86 7.50
C GLY A 36 -15.26 16.55 7.34
N VAL A 37 -14.90 15.31 6.97
CA VAL A 37 -13.50 14.92 6.77
C VAL A 37 -12.95 15.53 5.49
N TYR A 38 -11.75 16.08 5.54
CA TYR A 38 -11.05 16.66 4.40
C TYR A 38 -9.54 16.44 4.50
N LEU A 39 -8.85 16.55 3.38
CA LEU A 39 -7.40 16.56 3.34
C LEU A 39 -6.92 18.00 3.57
N ALA A 40 -6.11 18.24 4.60
CA ALA A 40 -5.47 19.53 4.83
C ALA A 40 -4.45 19.78 3.71
N VAL A 41 -4.70 20.81 2.92
CA VAL A 41 -3.78 21.23 1.84
C VAL A 41 -3.01 22.43 2.34
N HIS A 42 -1.68 22.34 2.37
CA HIS A 42 -0.85 23.49 2.69
C HIS A 42 -1.08 24.60 1.63
N HIS A 43 -1.10 25.87 2.07
CA HIS A 43 -1.38 27.01 1.18
C HIS A 43 -0.45 27.12 -0.04
N SER A 44 0.73 26.48 -0.01
CA SER A 44 1.65 26.37 -1.14
C SER A 44 1.20 25.40 -2.24
N ASP A 45 0.32 24.45 -1.92
CA ASP A 45 -0.16 23.38 -2.81
C ASP A 45 -1.59 23.60 -3.28
N ALA A 46 -2.16 24.79 -3.02
CA ALA A 46 -3.50 25.21 -3.42
C ALA A 46 -3.63 25.51 -4.93
N GLY A 47 -2.94 24.74 -5.76
CA GLY A 47 -3.15 24.70 -7.21
C GLY A 47 -4.36 23.83 -7.60
N PRO A 48 -4.78 23.86 -8.87
CA PRO A 48 -5.86 23.02 -9.41
C PRO A 48 -5.59 21.50 -9.33
N SER A 49 -4.38 21.10 -8.90
CA SER A 49 -3.92 19.73 -8.65
C SER A 49 -4.10 19.28 -7.19
N SER A 50 -4.95 19.97 -6.40
CA SER A 50 -5.24 19.56 -5.03
C SER A 50 -5.85 18.16 -4.97
N ASN A 51 -5.23 17.31 -4.15
CA ASN A 51 -5.69 15.95 -3.87
C ASN A 51 -7.02 15.88 -3.10
N ALA A 52 -7.61 17.01 -2.68
CA ALA A 52 -8.85 17.05 -1.93
C ALA A 52 -10.03 16.42 -2.69
N GLY A 53 -10.15 16.68 -4.00
CA GLY A 53 -11.20 16.07 -4.82
C GLY A 53 -11.03 14.56 -4.98
N ALA A 54 -9.78 14.11 -5.17
CA ALA A 54 -9.43 12.70 -5.26
C ALA A 54 -9.69 11.97 -3.93
N PHE A 55 -9.35 12.60 -2.80
CA PHE A 55 -9.62 12.08 -1.46
C PHE A 55 -11.11 11.86 -1.25
N GLN A 56 -11.95 12.86 -1.56
CA GLN A 56 -13.39 12.72 -1.37
C GLN A 56 -14.00 11.63 -2.26
N ALA A 57 -13.51 11.50 -3.49
CA ALA A 57 -13.92 10.42 -4.39
C ALA A 57 -13.52 9.04 -3.85
N ALA A 58 -12.28 8.87 -3.40
CA ALA A 58 -11.78 7.63 -2.80
C ALA A 58 -12.55 7.27 -1.53
N PHE A 59 -12.73 8.24 -0.63
CA PHE A 59 -13.48 8.08 0.61
C PHE A 59 -14.93 7.66 0.34
N THR A 60 -15.61 8.37 -0.57
CA THR A 60 -16.99 8.04 -0.97
C THR A 60 -17.08 6.64 -1.60
N ALA A 61 -16.12 6.27 -2.44
CA ALA A 61 -16.10 4.96 -3.08
C ALA A 61 -15.95 3.83 -2.06
N ILE A 62 -15.03 3.96 -1.09
CA ILE A 62 -14.81 2.96 -0.05
C ILE A 62 -16.03 2.88 0.88
N LYS A 63 -16.61 4.01 1.31
CA LYS A 63 -17.86 4.04 2.10
C LYS A 63 -18.97 3.26 1.41
N ASN A 64 -19.26 3.57 0.15
CA ASN A 64 -20.31 2.92 -0.61
C ASN A 64 -20.02 1.44 -0.84
N ALA A 65 -18.75 1.07 -1.02
CA ALA A 65 -18.35 -0.31 -1.19
C ALA A 65 -18.57 -1.16 0.08
N ILE A 66 -18.29 -0.59 1.25
CA ILE A 66 -18.56 -1.21 2.55
C ILE A 66 -20.07 -1.32 2.79
N GLN A 67 -20.82 -0.24 2.54
CA GLN A 67 -22.29 -0.24 2.69
C GLN A 67 -22.97 -1.24 1.74
N ALA A 68 -22.44 -1.43 0.53
CA ALA A 68 -22.90 -2.43 -0.42
C ALA A 68 -22.45 -3.86 -0.09
N GLY A 69 -21.64 -4.06 0.96
CA GLY A 69 -21.11 -5.37 1.34
C GLY A 69 -20.07 -5.94 0.36
N THR A 70 -19.52 -5.11 -0.53
CA THR A 70 -18.51 -5.53 -1.51
C THR A 70 -17.11 -5.63 -0.91
N ILE A 71 -16.87 -4.92 0.20
CA ILE A 71 -15.64 -5.04 0.99
C ILE A 71 -16.05 -5.34 2.44
N PRO A 72 -15.53 -6.41 3.05
CA PRO A 72 -15.69 -6.66 4.47
C PRO A 72 -15.06 -5.53 5.30
N ALA A 73 -15.79 -5.04 6.30
CA ALA A 73 -15.26 -4.06 7.26
C ALA A 73 -15.85 -4.28 8.65
N LYS A 74 -15.07 -3.93 9.67
CA LYS A 74 -15.55 -3.86 11.05
C LYS A 74 -16.16 -2.49 11.30
N VAL A 75 -17.45 -2.37 11.00
CA VAL A 75 -18.22 -1.14 11.17
C VAL A 75 -18.33 -0.81 12.66
N ARG A 76 -17.99 0.44 13.01
CA ARG A 76 -18.10 0.96 14.37
C ARG A 76 -18.93 2.25 14.35
N VAL A 77 -19.63 2.49 15.45
CA VAL A 77 -20.37 3.72 15.68
C VAL A 77 -19.70 4.51 16.81
N SER A 78 -19.84 5.83 16.74
CA SER A 78 -19.36 6.70 17.82
C SER A 78 -20.35 6.67 18.98
N ALA A 79 -19.83 6.59 20.20
CA ALA A 79 -20.61 6.64 21.43
C ALA A 79 -19.83 7.38 22.52
N ARG A 80 -20.56 8.14 23.34
CA ARG A 80 -20.05 8.80 24.55
C ARG A 80 -21.01 8.57 25.71
N GLU A 81 -20.49 8.50 26.91
CA GLU A 81 -21.31 8.35 28.11
C GLU A 81 -22.12 9.62 28.40
N TYR A 82 -23.30 9.45 28.99
CA TYR A 82 -24.02 10.55 29.62
C TYR A 82 -23.29 10.97 30.90
N GLY A 83 -22.64 12.13 30.86
CA GLY A 83 -21.75 12.61 31.90
C GLY A 83 -22.43 13.46 32.97
N SER A 84 -21.65 13.82 34.00
CA SER A 84 -22.13 14.71 35.07
C SER A 84 -22.52 16.10 34.57
N ALA A 85 -21.88 16.60 33.50
CA ALA A 85 -22.23 17.85 32.86
C ALA A 85 -23.60 17.78 32.18
N ASP A 86 -23.87 16.68 31.46
CA ASP A 86 -25.17 16.45 30.83
C ASP A 86 -26.28 16.36 31.90
N MET A 87 -26.02 15.66 33.00
CA MET A 87 -26.92 15.55 34.16
C MET A 87 -27.22 16.90 34.82
N GLN A 88 -26.20 17.75 34.99
CA GLN A 88 -26.39 19.07 35.58
C GLN A 88 -27.21 19.98 34.67
N ALA A 89 -26.93 19.98 33.36
CA ALA A 89 -27.66 20.78 32.39
C ALA A 89 -29.14 20.36 32.32
N ASP A 90 -29.42 19.05 32.28
CA ASP A 90 -30.79 18.55 32.27
C ASP A 90 -31.52 18.87 33.59
N ALA A 91 -30.84 18.82 34.74
CA ALA A 91 -31.42 19.18 36.04
C ALA A 91 -31.74 20.68 36.16
N GLU A 92 -30.87 21.56 35.65
CA GLU A 92 -31.12 23.00 35.58
C GLU A 92 -32.33 23.31 34.70
N TYR A 93 -32.50 22.62 33.58
CA TYR A 93 -33.65 22.77 32.69
C TYR A 93 -34.96 22.25 33.31
N ALA A 94 -34.90 21.15 34.06
CA ALA A 94 -36.05 20.54 34.73
C ALA A 94 -36.63 21.38 35.89
N SER A 95 -35.95 22.44 36.32
CA SER A 95 -36.45 23.39 37.34
C SER A 95 -37.77 24.08 36.97
N ILE A 96 -38.22 23.95 35.72
CA ILE A 96 -39.53 24.40 35.21
C ILE A 96 -40.45 23.19 34.92
N GLY A 97 -40.68 22.34 35.92
CA GLY A 97 -41.99 21.69 36.13
C GLY A 97 -42.38 20.43 35.35
N LEU A 98 -41.54 19.82 34.50
CA LEU A 98 -41.81 18.47 33.96
C LEU A 98 -40.51 17.68 33.72
N PRO A 99 -40.41 16.40 34.15
CA PRO A 99 -39.27 15.55 33.85
C PRO A 99 -39.38 15.09 32.39
N PHE A 100 -38.73 15.79 31.47
CA PHE A 100 -38.61 15.28 30.11
C PHE A 100 -37.75 14.02 30.13
N ARG A 101 -38.31 12.93 29.63
CA ARG A 101 -37.53 11.78 29.18
C ARG A 101 -36.76 12.24 27.93
N HIS A 102 -35.45 12.42 28.13
CA HIS A 102 -34.35 12.38 27.15
C HIS A 102 -34.09 13.67 26.35
N GLY A 103 -32.82 14.14 26.34
CA GLY A 103 -32.21 14.66 25.11
C GLY A 103 -31.86 16.16 25.01
N THR A 104 -31.83 16.97 26.06
CA THR A 104 -31.45 18.40 25.93
C THR A 104 -29.97 18.63 25.63
N THR A 105 -29.14 17.63 25.86
CA THR A 105 -27.67 17.66 25.74
C THR A 105 -27.13 16.74 24.66
N ALA A 106 -28.01 16.06 23.91
CA ALA A 106 -27.62 15.32 22.71
C ALA A 106 -27.10 16.30 21.66
N GLU A 107 -25.94 16.03 21.08
CA GLU A 107 -25.47 16.77 19.91
C GLU A 107 -26.29 16.39 18.67
N ASP A 108 -26.20 17.20 17.62
CA ASP A 108 -26.84 16.92 16.34
C ASP A 108 -26.48 15.52 15.83
N GLY A 109 -27.50 14.66 15.69
CA GLY A 109 -27.36 13.28 15.23
C GLY A 109 -27.03 12.25 16.30
N GLU A 110 -26.95 12.63 17.58
CA GLU A 110 -26.86 11.70 18.71
C GLU A 110 -28.23 11.23 19.18
N ILE A 111 -28.28 9.97 19.64
CA ILE A 111 -29.44 9.36 20.27
C ILE A 111 -29.01 8.90 21.67
N LEU A 112 -29.76 9.30 22.70
CA LEU A 112 -29.56 8.79 24.06
C LEU A 112 -30.15 7.39 24.17
N SER A 113 -29.32 6.40 24.53
CA SER A 113 -29.76 5.04 24.83
C SER A 113 -30.41 4.97 26.22
N ASP A 114 -31.26 3.96 26.43
CA ASP A 114 -31.83 3.65 27.73
C ASP A 114 -30.75 3.29 28.78
N GLU A 115 -29.56 2.89 28.33
CA GLU A 115 -28.41 2.54 29.18
C GLU A 115 -27.54 3.75 29.54
N GLY A 116 -27.93 4.97 29.15
CA GLY A 116 -27.26 6.20 29.57
C GLY A 116 -25.99 6.53 28.78
N PHE A 117 -25.97 6.23 27.48
CA PHE A 117 -24.93 6.71 26.57
C PHE A 117 -25.55 7.34 25.33
N PHE A 118 -24.92 8.42 24.85
CA PHE A 118 -25.22 8.96 23.53
C PHE A 118 -24.48 8.16 22.47
N TYR A 119 -25.16 7.82 21.39
CA TYR A 119 -24.53 7.18 20.24
C TYR A 119 -25.03 7.79 18.94
N ARG A 120 -24.20 7.75 17.89
CA ARG A 120 -24.61 8.15 16.54
C ARG A 120 -25.05 6.91 15.75
N PRO A 121 -26.23 6.89 15.14
CA PRO A 121 -26.74 5.71 14.44
C PRO A 121 -26.02 5.43 13.12
N PHE A 122 -25.23 6.38 12.62
CA PHE A 122 -24.44 6.24 11.41
C PHE A 122 -23.02 5.74 11.73
N PRO A 123 -22.41 4.95 10.82
CA PRO A 123 -21.02 4.52 10.98
C PRO A 123 -20.05 5.68 11.21
N ASP A 124 -19.16 5.50 12.17
CA ASP A 124 -17.99 6.35 12.33
C ASP A 124 -16.86 5.80 11.45
N TRP A 125 -16.58 6.49 10.36
CA TRP A 125 -15.59 6.08 9.37
C TRP A 125 -14.14 6.24 9.85
N SER A 126 -13.90 7.01 10.92
CA SER A 126 -12.58 7.11 11.57
C SER A 126 -12.30 5.90 12.47
N LEU A 127 -13.36 5.28 13.01
CA LEU A 127 -13.27 4.08 13.84
C LEU A 127 -13.49 2.78 13.06
N THR A 128 -14.24 2.84 11.96
CA THR A 128 -14.53 1.69 11.09
C THR A 128 -13.26 1.27 10.36
N THR A 129 -12.90 0.00 10.49
CA THR A 129 -11.65 -0.53 9.91
C THR A 129 -11.90 -1.53 8.79
N VAL A 130 -11.05 -1.49 7.77
CA VAL A 130 -11.00 -2.43 6.65
C VAL A 130 -9.66 -3.19 6.68
N ALA A 131 -9.67 -4.47 6.34
CA ALA A 131 -8.44 -5.25 6.19
C ALA A 131 -7.70 -4.82 4.91
N VAL A 132 -6.38 -4.66 5.00
CA VAL A 132 -5.55 -4.23 3.86
C VAL A 132 -5.62 -5.23 2.70
N ALA A 133 -5.71 -6.53 3.00
CA ALA A 133 -5.86 -7.57 1.99
C ALA A 133 -7.17 -7.45 1.18
N ASP A 134 -8.29 -7.18 1.87
CA ASP A 134 -9.60 -7.03 1.24
C ASP A 134 -9.67 -5.74 0.41
N LEU A 135 -9.10 -4.65 0.93
CA LEU A 135 -8.99 -3.39 0.21
C LEU A 135 -8.16 -3.56 -1.07
N LYS A 136 -7.03 -4.26 -1.00
CA LYS A 136 -6.21 -4.61 -2.18
C LYS A 136 -6.97 -5.43 -3.21
N ALA A 137 -7.66 -6.48 -2.79
CA ALA A 137 -8.44 -7.31 -3.70
C ALA A 137 -9.52 -6.49 -4.42
N TRP A 138 -10.21 -5.62 -3.67
CA TRP A 138 -11.21 -4.71 -4.22
C TRP A 138 -10.62 -3.70 -5.21
N LEU A 139 -9.53 -3.01 -4.87
CA LEU A 139 -8.85 -2.08 -5.78
C LEU A 139 -8.41 -2.76 -7.08
N ALA A 140 -7.81 -3.94 -6.97
CA ALA A 140 -7.37 -4.73 -8.12
C ALA A 140 -8.56 -5.12 -9.02
N SER A 141 -9.71 -5.49 -8.45
CA SER A 141 -10.93 -5.78 -9.21
C SER A 141 -11.45 -4.59 -10.02
N ARG A 142 -11.07 -3.36 -9.64
CA ARG A 142 -11.41 -2.10 -10.33
C ARG A 142 -10.31 -1.61 -11.27
N GLY A 143 -9.27 -2.42 -11.48
CA GLY A 143 -8.13 -2.09 -12.35
C GLY A 143 -7.10 -1.16 -11.70
N MET A 144 -7.22 -0.86 -10.41
CA MET A 144 -6.23 -0.09 -9.66
C MET A 144 -5.17 -1.04 -9.10
N VAL A 145 -4.00 -1.08 -9.75
CA VAL A 145 -2.90 -2.02 -9.44
C VAL A 145 -1.55 -1.32 -9.27
N THR A 146 -1.57 -0.01 -9.00
CA THR A 146 -0.38 0.83 -8.76
C THR A 146 -0.56 1.66 -7.49
N GLY A 147 0.50 2.31 -7.00
CA GLY A 147 0.46 3.21 -5.85
C GLY A 147 0.80 2.53 -4.52
N PHE A 148 0.40 3.15 -3.39
CA PHE A 148 0.79 2.72 -2.05
C PHE A 148 0.54 1.23 -1.78
N PHE A 149 -0.66 0.75 -2.11
CA PHE A 149 -1.05 -0.65 -1.88
C PHE A 149 -0.37 -1.63 -2.84
N PHE A 150 0.01 -1.19 -4.03
CA PHE A 150 0.67 -2.02 -5.03
C PHE A 150 2.03 -1.42 -5.36
N PRO A 151 3.01 -1.52 -4.43
CA PRO A 151 4.34 -1.02 -4.68
C PRO A 151 4.85 -1.68 -5.97
N ASN A 152 5.08 -0.85 -6.98
CA ASN A 152 5.50 -1.33 -8.27
C ASN A 152 6.89 -1.94 -8.05
N ARG A 153 7.06 -3.24 -8.32
CA ARG A 153 8.35 -3.92 -8.11
C ARG A 153 9.48 -3.25 -8.92
N GLU A 154 9.11 -2.46 -9.93
CA GLU A 154 10.01 -1.61 -10.73
C GLU A 154 10.42 -0.30 -10.04
N GLU A 155 9.58 0.36 -9.24
CA GLU A 155 10.00 1.51 -8.39
C GLU A 155 10.86 1.07 -7.21
N SER A 156 10.78 -0.23 -6.86
CA SER A 156 11.72 -0.88 -5.95
C SER A 156 13.01 -1.35 -6.63
N GLN A 157 13.23 -1.08 -7.93
CA GLN A 157 14.52 -1.35 -8.54
C GLN A 157 15.56 -0.42 -7.93
N PRO A 158 16.66 -0.97 -7.40
CA PRO A 158 17.77 -0.14 -6.98
C PRO A 158 18.25 0.73 -8.14
N GLY A 159 18.55 2.01 -7.89
CA GLY A 159 18.92 2.97 -8.94
C GLY A 159 20.12 2.56 -9.81
N TYR A 160 20.95 1.62 -9.37
CA TYR A 160 22.02 1.04 -10.18
C TYR A 160 21.53 0.13 -11.33
N LEU A 161 20.25 -0.26 -11.35
CA LEU A 161 19.61 -1.00 -12.44
C LEU A 161 18.86 -0.08 -13.42
N ASP A 162 18.71 1.21 -13.10
CA ASP A 162 18.06 2.19 -13.97
C ASP A 162 18.97 2.58 -15.13
N LYS A 163 18.51 2.34 -16.36
CA LYS A 163 19.22 2.64 -17.61
C LYS A 163 19.50 4.13 -17.81
N THR A 164 18.73 5.00 -17.15
CA THR A 164 18.88 6.45 -17.24
C THR A 164 19.82 7.03 -16.18
N HIS A 165 20.27 6.20 -15.22
CA HIS A 165 21.17 6.64 -14.17
C HIS A 165 22.54 7.05 -14.75
N PRO A 166 23.14 8.20 -14.35
CA PRO A 166 24.42 8.68 -14.90
C PRO A 166 25.58 7.69 -14.76
N SER A 167 25.53 6.83 -13.75
CA SER A 167 26.51 5.76 -13.49
C SER A 167 25.98 4.37 -13.84
N TYR A 168 24.98 4.27 -14.71
CA TYR A 168 24.43 2.98 -15.13
C TYR A 168 25.51 2.15 -15.83
N ALA A 169 25.74 0.94 -15.29
CA ALA A 169 26.69 -0.01 -15.83
C ALA A 169 25.91 -1.21 -16.41
N PRO A 170 25.75 -1.31 -17.74
CA PRO A 170 24.90 -2.33 -18.36
C PRO A 170 25.35 -3.76 -18.05
N LYS A 171 26.67 -3.99 -17.92
CA LYS A 171 27.25 -5.28 -17.56
C LYS A 171 26.96 -5.68 -16.11
N LEU A 172 26.93 -4.71 -15.18
CA LEU A 172 26.56 -4.95 -13.79
C LEU A 172 25.07 -5.31 -13.71
N ALA A 173 24.22 -4.54 -14.39
CA ALA A 173 22.79 -4.81 -14.47
C ALA A 173 22.52 -6.21 -15.06
N ALA A 174 23.22 -6.59 -16.12
CA ALA A 174 23.13 -7.93 -16.70
C ALA A 174 23.49 -9.04 -15.70
N ALA A 175 24.57 -8.87 -14.93
CA ALA A 175 25.02 -9.84 -13.95
C ALA A 175 24.00 -10.03 -12.81
N ILE A 176 23.46 -8.93 -12.28
CA ILE A 176 22.43 -8.96 -11.22
C ILE A 176 21.15 -9.62 -11.74
N ARG A 177 20.70 -9.26 -12.95
CA ARG A 177 19.48 -9.82 -13.55
C ARG A 177 19.60 -11.30 -13.88
N ALA A 178 20.77 -11.72 -14.37
CA ALA A 178 21.06 -13.13 -14.58
C ALA A 178 21.02 -13.91 -13.25
N TRP A 179 21.60 -13.34 -12.19
CA TRP A 179 21.58 -13.93 -10.85
C TRP A 179 20.14 -14.07 -10.34
N GLU A 180 19.33 -13.01 -10.36
CA GLU A 180 17.93 -13.04 -9.95
C GLU A 180 17.12 -14.08 -10.73
N ALA A 181 17.29 -14.15 -12.06
CA ALA A 181 16.52 -15.06 -12.91
C ALA A 181 16.87 -16.54 -12.69
N VAL A 182 18.14 -16.86 -12.42
CA VAL A 182 18.59 -18.23 -12.19
C VAL A 182 18.28 -18.69 -10.75
N THR A 183 18.35 -17.79 -9.75
CA THR A 183 17.99 -18.15 -8.36
C THR A 183 16.48 -18.23 -8.13
N SER A 184 15.68 -17.46 -8.88
CA SER A 184 14.22 -17.49 -8.77
C SER A 184 13.56 -18.70 -9.43
N ASP A 185 14.29 -19.45 -10.27
CA ASP A 185 13.76 -20.60 -11.01
C ASP A 185 14.73 -21.79 -10.95
N PRO A 186 14.48 -22.75 -10.03
CA PRO A 186 15.30 -23.94 -9.87
C PRO A 186 15.47 -24.78 -11.15
N GLU A 187 14.53 -24.71 -12.10
CA GLU A 187 14.61 -25.46 -13.36
C GLU A 187 15.78 -25.00 -14.23
N ARG A 188 16.17 -23.72 -14.12
CA ARG A 188 17.34 -23.19 -14.85
C ARG A 188 18.65 -23.80 -14.39
N LEU A 189 18.70 -24.30 -13.15
CA LEU A 189 19.85 -24.99 -12.55
C LEU A 189 19.84 -26.50 -12.80
N ARG A 190 18.76 -27.08 -13.34
CA ARG A 190 18.65 -28.53 -13.55
C ARG A 190 19.76 -29.03 -14.47
N GLY A 191 20.64 -29.88 -13.93
CA GLY A 191 21.77 -30.47 -14.65
C GLY A 191 22.90 -29.49 -15.01
N LYS A 192 22.88 -28.24 -14.52
CA LYS A 192 23.87 -27.19 -14.85
C LYS A 192 24.54 -26.65 -13.60
N THR A 193 25.79 -26.23 -13.74
CA THR A 193 26.41 -25.39 -12.72
C THR A 193 25.80 -23.99 -12.75
N PRO A 194 25.84 -23.22 -11.64
CA PRO A 194 25.37 -21.84 -11.63
C PRO A 194 26.00 -21.00 -12.75
N LYS A 195 27.32 -21.14 -12.97
CA LYS A 195 28.02 -20.47 -14.08
C LYS A 195 27.44 -20.84 -15.45
N GLN A 196 27.15 -22.11 -15.72
CA GLN A 196 26.54 -22.54 -16.99
C GLN A 196 25.12 -21.98 -17.18
N ALA A 197 24.31 -21.97 -16.13
CA ALA A 197 22.97 -21.41 -16.17
C ALA A 197 22.99 -19.89 -16.41
N LEU A 198 23.88 -19.17 -15.73
CA LEU A 198 24.12 -17.74 -15.90
C LEU A 198 24.59 -17.42 -17.32
N THR A 199 25.58 -18.15 -17.83
CA THR A 199 26.07 -17.98 -19.21
C THR A 199 24.97 -18.19 -20.24
N LYS A 200 24.10 -19.20 -20.06
CA LYS A 200 22.96 -19.42 -20.94
C LYS A 200 22.02 -18.20 -20.93
N TRP A 201 21.59 -17.77 -19.75
CA TRP A 201 20.67 -16.64 -19.61
C TRP A 201 21.24 -15.34 -20.18
N LEU A 202 22.52 -15.06 -19.92
CA LEU A 202 23.21 -13.86 -20.43
C LEU A 202 23.33 -13.84 -21.95
N ASN A 203 23.50 -15.00 -22.61
CA ASN A 203 23.49 -15.08 -24.07
C ASN A 203 22.09 -14.79 -24.64
N GLU A 204 21.03 -15.33 -24.02
CA GLU A 204 19.65 -15.10 -24.44
C GLU A 204 19.23 -13.63 -24.31
N HIS A 205 19.82 -12.89 -23.36
CA HIS A 205 19.49 -11.50 -23.07
C HIS A 205 20.61 -10.52 -23.46
N ALA A 206 21.61 -10.95 -24.23
CA ALA A 206 22.82 -10.18 -24.53
C ALA A 206 22.50 -8.80 -25.13
N ALA A 207 21.56 -8.75 -26.08
CA ALA A 207 21.15 -7.51 -26.75
C ALA A 207 20.55 -6.48 -25.77
N ALA A 208 19.78 -6.93 -24.77
CA ALA A 208 19.10 -6.04 -23.82
C ALA A 208 20.07 -5.25 -22.92
N TYR A 209 21.31 -5.74 -22.79
CA TYR A 209 22.36 -5.17 -21.96
C TYR A 209 23.60 -4.75 -22.76
N GLY A 210 23.49 -4.61 -24.09
CA GLY A 210 24.62 -4.20 -24.93
C GLY A 210 25.81 -5.17 -24.88
N LEU A 211 25.57 -6.44 -24.52
CA LEU A 211 26.58 -7.51 -24.51
C LEU A 211 26.66 -8.20 -25.88
N THR A 212 26.53 -7.44 -26.96
CA THR A 212 26.62 -7.91 -28.34
C THR A 212 27.80 -7.26 -29.05
N LYS A 213 28.33 -7.93 -30.07
CA LYS A 213 29.30 -7.37 -31.01
C LYS A 213 28.58 -6.54 -32.07
N GLU A 214 29.36 -5.90 -32.94
CA GLU A 214 28.85 -5.11 -34.08
C GLU A 214 28.00 -5.93 -35.06
N ASP A 215 28.24 -7.25 -35.15
CA ASP A 215 27.48 -8.19 -35.97
C ASP A 215 26.17 -8.67 -35.32
N GLY A 216 25.84 -8.18 -34.12
CA GLY A 216 24.65 -8.58 -33.35
C GLY A 216 24.80 -9.90 -32.59
N THR A 217 25.93 -10.59 -32.69
CA THR A 217 26.18 -11.83 -31.93
C THR A 217 26.59 -11.52 -30.48
N PRO A 218 26.31 -12.40 -29.50
CA PRO A 218 26.74 -12.19 -28.12
C PRO A 218 28.26 -12.04 -27.98
N ASN A 219 28.69 -11.05 -27.21
CA ASN A 219 30.08 -10.85 -26.82
C ASN A 219 30.49 -11.91 -25.78
N ALA A 220 31.09 -13.00 -26.25
CA ALA A 220 31.51 -14.13 -25.43
C ALA A 220 32.34 -13.72 -24.20
N THR A 221 33.29 -12.79 -24.36
CA THR A 221 34.12 -12.30 -23.25
C THR A 221 33.29 -11.55 -22.20
N GLY A 222 32.42 -10.65 -22.65
CA GLY A 222 31.55 -9.87 -21.77
C GLY A 222 30.56 -10.75 -20.98
N VAL A 223 29.97 -11.73 -21.65
CA VAL A 223 29.08 -12.74 -21.05
C VAL A 223 29.85 -13.61 -20.05
N GLU A 224 31.06 -14.07 -20.39
CA GLU A 224 31.86 -14.89 -19.49
C GLU A 224 32.25 -14.13 -18.21
N GLU A 225 32.65 -12.87 -18.33
CA GLU A 225 33.01 -12.04 -17.18
C GLU A 225 31.81 -11.73 -16.29
N ALA A 226 30.64 -11.42 -16.88
CA ALA A 226 29.41 -11.23 -16.12
C ALA A 226 28.96 -12.53 -15.41
N ALA A 227 29.07 -13.67 -16.09
CA ALA A 227 28.77 -14.97 -15.50
C ALA A 227 29.73 -15.34 -14.36
N LYS A 228 31.02 -15.00 -14.49
CA LYS A 228 32.02 -15.18 -13.40
C LYS A 228 31.68 -14.31 -12.20
N LEU A 229 31.34 -13.03 -12.42
CA LEU A 229 30.97 -12.09 -11.37
C LEU A 229 29.72 -12.54 -10.59
N ALA A 230 28.71 -13.03 -11.31
CA ALA A 230 27.43 -13.46 -10.71
C ALA A 230 27.47 -14.89 -10.12
N ASN A 231 28.55 -15.64 -10.31
CA ASN A 231 28.62 -17.03 -9.87
C ASN A 231 28.86 -17.15 -8.35
N TRP A 232 27.84 -17.59 -7.61
CA TRP A 232 27.91 -17.81 -6.15
C TRP A 232 28.54 -19.16 -5.74
N ARG A 233 29.03 -19.96 -6.70
CA ARG A 233 29.82 -21.18 -6.44
C ARG A 233 31.14 -21.13 -7.20
N PRO A 234 32.16 -20.42 -6.66
CA PRO A 234 33.41 -20.17 -7.37
C PRO A 234 34.27 -21.44 -7.58
N GLU A 235 34.14 -22.43 -6.69
CA GLU A 235 35.02 -23.61 -6.65
C GLU A 235 34.67 -24.74 -7.63
N GLY A 236 33.63 -24.59 -8.46
CA GLY A 236 33.39 -25.47 -9.61
C GLY A 236 33.32 -26.98 -9.28
N GLY A 237 32.29 -27.41 -8.57
CA GLY A 237 31.95 -28.84 -8.40
C GLY A 237 30.87 -29.29 -9.38
N ALA A 238 30.96 -30.54 -9.87
CA ALA A 238 29.94 -31.15 -10.72
C ALA A 238 28.54 -31.08 -10.05
N SER A 239 27.51 -30.81 -10.85
CA SER A 239 26.12 -30.92 -10.39
C SER A 239 25.86 -32.33 -9.85
N LYS A 240 25.26 -32.44 -8.65
CA LYS A 240 24.79 -33.74 -8.15
C LYS A 240 23.79 -34.28 -9.18
N THR A 241 24.12 -35.41 -9.80
CA THR A 241 23.19 -36.16 -10.64
C THR A 241 21.94 -36.46 -9.80
N PRO A 242 20.71 -36.23 -10.31
CA PRO A 242 19.51 -36.65 -9.60
C PRO A 242 19.59 -38.17 -9.40
N GLY A 243 19.59 -38.62 -8.15
CA GLY A 243 19.46 -40.04 -7.84
C GLY A 243 18.08 -40.53 -8.26
N GLU A 244 18.03 -41.77 -8.75
CA GLU A 244 16.79 -42.52 -8.97
C GLU A 244 15.93 -42.60 -7.71
#